data_AF-A0ABD5HJA2-F1
#
_entry.id   AF-A0ABD5HJA2-F1
#
_cell.length_a   1.000
_cell.length_b   1.000
_cell.length_c   1.000
_cell.angle_alpha   90.00
_cell.angle_beta   90.00
_cell.angle_gamma   90.00
#
_symmetry.space_group_name_H-M   'P 1'
#
loop_
_entity.id
_entity.type
_entity.pdbx_description
1 polymer ?
#
loop_
_entity_poly.entity_id
_entity_poly.type
_entity_poly.pdbx_seq_one_letter_code
_entity_poly.pdbx_strand_id
1 'polypeptide(L)'
;MLMQTEKAVLQIAEYIPRACRNMKLFEAKARLATKIALYIVDGCCDEVLNLAFKPALNCRTREQFFNHIQQIKNGAGNVRF
;
A
#
# COMPACT_ATOMS: atom_id res chain seq x y z
N MET A 1 -17.38 2.18 3.54
CA MET A 1 -17.29 1.36 4.77
C MET A 1 -15.83 1.37 5.22
N LEU A 2 -15.47 2.15 6.26
CA LEU A 2 -14.06 2.34 6.67
C LEU A 2 -13.34 1.00 6.88
N MET A 3 -14.01 0.05 7.55
CA MET A 3 -13.52 -1.30 7.78
C MET A 3 -13.11 -2.09 6.54
N GLN A 4 -13.76 -1.87 5.38
CA GLN A 4 -13.37 -2.55 4.13
C GLN A 4 -12.08 -1.96 3.57
N THR A 5 -11.92 -0.64 3.68
CA THR A 5 -10.75 0.06 3.16
C THR A 5 -9.52 -0.19 4.03
N GLU A 6 -9.68 -0.24 5.36
CA GLU A 6 -8.62 -0.65 6.30
C GLU A 6 -8.10 -2.06 6.01
N LYS A 7 -9.01 -3.01 5.77
CA LYS A 7 -8.65 -4.37 5.35
C LYS A 7 -7.89 -4.38 4.02
N ALA A 8 -8.33 -3.57 3.05
CA ALA A 8 -7.63 -3.43 1.77
C ALA A 8 -6.20 -2.88 1.95
N VAL A 9 -6.00 -1.88 2.81
CA VAL A 9 -4.66 -1.35 3.15
C VAL A 9 -3.77 -2.47 3.69
N LEU A 10 -4.26 -3.25 4.65
CA LEU A 10 -3.50 -4.38 5.22
C LEU A 10 -3.17 -5.45 4.17
N GLN A 11 -4.13 -5.80 3.31
CA GLN A 11 -3.93 -6.79 2.25
C GLN A 11 -2.88 -6.34 1.23
N ILE A 12 -2.94 -5.08 0.79
CA ILE A 12 -1.94 -4.50 -0.12
C ILE A 12 -0.57 -4.48 0.55
N ALA A 13 -0.49 -4.05 1.81
CA ALA A 13 0.76 -3.96 2.55
C ALA A 13 1.42 -5.33 2.82
N GLU A 14 0.62 -6.40 2.94
CA GLU A 14 1.14 -7.77 3.03
C GLU A 14 1.56 -8.33 1.67
N TYR A 15 0.80 -8.02 0.61
CA TYR A 15 1.03 -8.55 -0.73
C TYR A 15 2.29 -7.96 -1.40
N ILE A 16 2.45 -6.63 -1.34
CA ILE A 16 3.45 -5.91 -2.12
C ILE A 16 4.90 -6.34 -1.82
N PRO A 17 5.33 -6.52 -0.55
CA PRO A 17 6.69 -6.99 -0.25
C PRO A 17 6.98 -8.38 -0.78
N ARG A 18 5.98 -9.27 -0.79
CA ARG A 18 6.10 -10.64 -1.30
C ARG A 18 6.17 -10.64 -2.83
N ALA A 19 5.26 -9.91 -3.49
CA ALA A 19 5.16 -9.87 -4.94
C ALA A 19 6.29 -9.08 -5.62
N CYS A 20 6.81 -8.04 -4.95
CA CYS A 20 7.80 -7.13 -5.54
C CYS A 20 9.24 -7.40 -5.07
N ARG A 21 9.51 -8.50 -4.34
CA ARG A 21 10.82 -8.78 -3.72
C ARG A 21 12.01 -8.68 -4.70
N ASN A 22 11.81 -9.12 -5.94
CA ASN A 22 12.84 -9.14 -6.99
C ASN A 22 12.62 -8.09 -8.10
N MET A 23 11.65 -7.18 -7.91
CA MET A 23 11.33 -6.15 -8.91
C MET A 23 12.16 -4.88 -8.72
N LYS A 24 12.35 -4.11 -9.79
CA LYS A 24 12.90 -2.76 -9.70
C LYS A 24 11.90 -1.82 -9.01
N LEU A 25 12.39 -0.73 -8.42
CA LEU A 25 11.55 0.24 -7.71
C LEU A 25 10.39 0.77 -8.59
N PHE A 26 10.66 1.07 -9.85
CA PHE A 26 9.64 1.55 -10.78
C PHE A 26 8.52 0.52 -11.00
N GLU A 27 8.88 -0.75 -11.19
CA GLU A 27 7.93 -1.85 -11.36
C GLU A 27 7.13 -2.10 -10.07
N ALA A 28 7.78 -2.05 -8.91
CA ALA A 28 7.13 -2.19 -7.62
C ALA A 28 6.11 -1.07 -7.36
N LYS A 29 6.44 0.18 -7.73
CA LYS A 29 5.52 1.32 -7.65
C LYS A 29 4.34 1.17 -8.61
N ALA A 30 4.59 0.77 -9.85
CA ALA A 30 3.53 0.51 -10.81
C ALA A 30 2.58 -0.58 -10.29
N ARG A 31 3.14 -1.66 -9.72
CA ARG A 31 2.36 -2.75 -9.14
C ARG A 31 1.51 -2.31 -7.95
N LEU A 32 2.07 -1.47 -7.08
CA LEU A 32 1.33 -0.85 -5.96
C LEU A 32 0.18 0.01 -6.47
N ALA A 33 0.43 0.89 -7.44
CA ALA A 33 -0.59 1.75 -8.04
C ALA A 33 -1.72 0.93 -8.70
N THR A 34 -1.38 -0.12 -9.46
CA THR A 34 -2.38 -1.04 -10.01
C THR A 34 -3.21 -1.70 -8.92
N LYS A 35 -2.59 -2.13 -7.82
CA LYS A 35 -3.33 -2.75 -6.71
C LYS A 35 -4.29 -1.77 -6.04
N ILE A 36 -3.85 -0.54 -5.79
CA ILE A 36 -4.72 0.52 -5.24
C ILE A 36 -5.94 0.74 -6.15
N ALA A 37 -5.73 0.88 -7.46
CA ALA A 37 -6.81 1.08 -8.42
C ALA A 37 -7.85 -0.07 -8.41
N LEU A 38 -7.39 -1.33 -8.31
CA LEU A 38 -8.31 -2.48 -8.21
C LEU A 38 -9.21 -2.39 -6.98
N TYR A 39 -8.66 -2.06 -5.82
CA TYR A 39 -9.44 -1.95 -4.59
C TYR A 39 -10.41 -0.75 -4.61
N ILE A 40 -10.05 0.34 -5.29
CA ILE A 40 -10.96 1.47 -5.51
C ILE A 40 -12.17 1.03 -6.36
N VAL A 41 -11.92 0.28 -7.44
CA VAL A 41 -13.00 -0.28 -8.29
C VAL A 41 -13.90 -1.23 -7.50
N ASP A 42 -13.34 -1.99 -6.56
CA ASP A 42 -14.09 -2.87 -5.65
C ASP A 42 -14.88 -2.11 -4.54
N GLY A 43 -14.87 -0.77 -4.55
CA GLY A 43 -15.65 0.07 -3.65
C GLY A 43 -14.91 0.54 -2.38
N CYS A 44 -13.59 0.38 -2.32
CA CYS A 44 -12.79 0.97 -1.24
C CYS A 44 -12.63 2.48 -1.43
N CYS A 45 -12.44 3.21 -0.33
CA CYS A 45 -12.27 4.67 -0.37
C CYS A 45 -10.90 5.03 -0.99
N ASP A 46 -10.94 5.79 -2.08
CA ASP A 46 -9.74 6.20 -2.82
C ASP A 46 -8.87 7.16 -2.00
N GLU A 47 -9.46 8.10 -1.27
CA GLU A 47 -8.73 9.05 -0.42
C GLU A 47 -7.90 8.31 0.63
N VAL A 48 -8.50 7.33 1.32
CA VAL A 48 -7.80 6.56 2.37
C VAL A 48 -6.68 5.71 1.77
N LEU A 49 -6.92 5.02 0.66
CA LEU A 49 -5.90 4.19 0.01
C LEU A 49 -4.74 5.05 -0.53
N ASN A 50 -5.05 6.13 -1.24
CA ASN A 50 -4.02 7.02 -1.77
C ASN A 50 -3.24 7.68 -0.65
N LEU A 51 -3.89 8.15 0.41
CA LEU A 51 -3.23 8.77 1.56
C LEU A 51 -2.28 7.78 2.25
N ALA A 52 -2.72 6.54 2.48
CA ALA A 52 -1.92 5.50 3.12
C ALA A 52 -0.65 5.17 2.32
N PHE A 53 -0.76 5.05 0.99
CA PHE A 53 0.34 4.59 0.13
C PHE A 53 1.15 5.71 -0.54
N LYS A 54 0.72 6.97 -0.46
CA LYS A 54 1.42 8.13 -1.03
C LYS A 54 2.90 8.22 -0.62
N PRO A 55 3.30 7.97 0.65
CA PRO A 55 4.71 7.96 1.03
C PRO A 55 5.51 6.89 0.27
N ALA A 56 4.97 5.67 0.15
CA ALA A 56 5.62 4.57 -0.59
C ALA A 56 5.77 4.91 -2.08
N LEU A 57 4.74 5.49 -2.71
CA LEU A 57 4.78 5.90 -4.12
C LEU A 57 5.80 7.02 -4.39
N ASN A 58 6.08 7.89 -3.41
CA ASN A 58 7.03 9.01 -3.55
C ASN A 58 8.49 8.67 -3.15
N CYS A 59 8.75 7.46 -2.64
CA CYS A 59 10.10 7.04 -2.24
C CYS A 59 11.10 7.05 -3.40
N ARG A 60 12.35 7.44 -3.14
CA ARG A 60 13.43 7.44 -4.16
C ARG A 60 14.23 6.14 -4.21
N THR A 61 14.19 5.34 -3.15
CA THR A 61 14.94 4.08 -3.04
C THR A 61 14.01 2.89 -2.76
N ARG A 62 14.48 1.70 -3.13
CA ARG A 62 13.76 0.44 -2.92
C ARG A 62 13.59 0.11 -1.43
N GLU A 63 14.62 0.37 -0.63
CA GLU A 63 14.56 0.19 0.82
C GLU A 63 13.52 1.10 1.46
N GLN A 64 13.50 2.39 1.09
CA GLN A 64 12.47 3.31 1.58
C GLN A 64 11.06 2.85 1.18
N PHE A 65 10.87 2.40 -0.06
CA PHE A 65 9.59 1.88 -0.51
C PHE A 65 9.10 0.74 0.38
N PHE A 66 9.91 -0.30 0.59
CA PHE A 66 9.52 -1.44 1.42
C PHE A 66 9.38 -1.07 2.90
N ASN A 67 10.20 -0.16 3.41
CA ASN A 67 10.09 0.32 4.78
C ASN A 67 8.74 1.02 5.01
N HIS A 68 8.29 1.89 4.10
CA HIS A 68 6.96 2.52 4.22
C HIS A 68 5.84 1.50 4.16
N ILE A 69 5.93 0.49 3.28
CA ILE A 69 4.93 -0.58 3.22
C ILE A 69 4.89 -1.40 4.53
N GLN A 70 6.04 -1.68 5.14
CA GLN A 70 6.10 -2.33 6.46
C GLN A 70 5.54 -1.43 7.57
N GLN A 71 5.83 -0.13 7.54
CA GLN A 71 5.26 0.83 8.48
C GLN A 71 3.74 0.92 8.35
N ILE A 72 3.19 0.87 7.14
CA ILE A 72 1.74 0.81 6.92
C ILE A 72 1.17 -0.47 7.54
N LYS A 73 1.82 -1.63 7.33
CA LYS A 73 1.40 -2.90 7.93
C LYS A 73 1.39 -2.84 9.47
N ASN A 74 2.45 -2.30 10.06
CA ASN A 74 2.60 -2.21 11.52
C ASN A 74 1.75 -1.10 12.13
N GLY A 75 1.58 0.02 11.41
CA GLY A 75 0.79 1.18 11.78
C GLY A 75 -0.70 0.95 11.65
N ALA A 76 -1.17 0.27 10.61
CA ALA A 76 -2.58 -0.14 10.50
C ALA A 76 -3.00 -1.17 11.58
N GLY A 77 -2.03 -1.83 12.23
CA GLY A 77 -2.27 -2.60 13.46
C GLY A 77 -2.36 -1.76 14.75
N ASN A 78 -2.00 -0.47 14.69
CA ASN A 78 -1.89 0.43 15.84
C ASN A 78 -2.66 1.77 15.65
N VAL A 79 -3.32 1.98 14.51
CA VAL A 79 -4.17 3.15 14.25
C VAL A 79 -5.53 2.86 14.86
N ARG A 80 -5.75 3.37 16.07
CA ARG A 80 -7.09 3.67 16.57
C ARG A 80 -7.63 4.82 15.72
N PHE A 81 -8.68 4.53 14.96
CA PHE A 81 -9.55 5.55 14.35
C PHE A 81 -10.27 6.34 15.44
#